data_AF-A0A8H4F2N8-F1
#
_entry.id   AF-A0A8H4F2N8-F1
#
_cell.length_a   1.000
_cell.length_b   1.000
_cell.length_c   1.000
_cell.angle_alpha   90.00
_cell.angle_beta   90.00
_cell.angle_gamma   90.00
#
_symmetry.space_group_name_H-M   'P 1'
#
loop_
_entity.id
_entity.type
_entity.pdbx_description
1 polymer ?
#
loop_
_entity_poly.entity_id
_entity_poly.type
_entity_poly.pdbx_seq_one_letter_code
_entity_poly.pdbx_strand_id
1 'polypeptide(L)'
;MDTSNSAFLPSIEESLQDWLSRSIPDTPSSSVSWLLDTCRCCNQNDCENLETITSTIRKLENDARLAAVIGQSLLQKHEQFVAESNDMKQQLEQQVDLLQDKMRELEQSLIESDTCKQEYLQDKNKSTWECQKLQKVRCGYALDETTSDLDICNNRCLQLGSELKQRNNEVEKLRIFKFMARQADIREDTLRAKLEDVKQELAVSRKAELTLESKHKKLRTKYESMCFSYEKLKLDQQEMGITSNHQLDLLTSALLSPTASDLQMTNHNQLIELIKELASANNKLKSDLLDCSDLLMECRMSLSSSSLSKIDTSSPFKQLYSQVFNALQRLQQTDIRALNRRLRRAFDILELSSMSNSIIENIVTDVDGFRTRFLWIEDASLVKQETWIHDVSMLEFFPIIGLVQEMLKEIGQLRTTMNDLQVEYVKKVEESDIRLEEEVLRKQQQQQQQRQQI
;
A
#
# COMPACT_ATOMS: atom_id res chain seq x y z
N MET A 1 58.03 -39.82 -13.13
CA MET A 1 58.79 -40.49 -14.20
C MET A 1 59.67 -39.44 -14.80
N ASP A 2 60.92 -39.35 -14.38
CA ASP A 2 61.97 -38.66 -15.14
C ASP A 2 63.28 -39.35 -14.82
N THR A 3 63.76 -40.07 -15.81
CA THR A 3 65.04 -40.76 -15.86
C THR A 3 66.12 -39.76 -16.26
N SER A 4 66.76 -39.12 -15.29
CA SER A 4 68.00 -38.38 -15.51
C SER A 4 69.19 -39.34 -15.50
N ASN A 5 69.49 -39.87 -16.69
CA ASN A 5 70.76 -40.50 -17.03
C ASN A 5 71.92 -39.51 -16.76
N SER A 6 72.55 -39.61 -15.59
CA SER A 6 73.90 -39.09 -15.38
C SER A 6 74.89 -40.14 -15.85
N ALA A 7 75.12 -40.18 -17.16
CA ALA A 7 76.28 -40.85 -17.71
C ALA A 7 77.52 -40.10 -17.18
N PHE A 8 78.14 -40.64 -16.13
CA PHE A 8 79.48 -40.28 -15.70
C PHE A 8 80.41 -40.49 -16.90
N LEU A 9 80.74 -39.39 -17.59
CA LEU A 9 81.89 -39.35 -18.48
C LEU A 9 83.13 -39.59 -17.60
N PRO A 10 84.00 -40.56 -17.93
CA PRO A 10 85.25 -40.75 -17.20
C PRO A 10 86.03 -39.44 -17.21
N SER A 11 86.47 -38.99 -16.03
CA SER A 11 87.28 -37.77 -15.92
C SER A 11 88.51 -37.89 -16.82
N ILE A 12 88.77 -36.87 -17.62
CA ILE A 12 89.95 -36.77 -18.50
C ILE A 12 91.27 -37.01 -17.70
N GLU A 13 91.26 -36.80 -16.39
CA GLU A 13 92.35 -37.13 -15.47
C GLU A 13 92.70 -38.61 -15.41
N GLU A 14 91.72 -39.53 -15.38
CA GLU A 14 92.00 -40.97 -15.28
C GLU A 14 92.67 -41.50 -16.55
N SER A 15 92.32 -40.95 -17.72
CA SER A 15 92.90 -41.37 -19.01
C SER A 15 94.32 -40.81 -19.24
N LEU A 16 94.65 -39.65 -18.66
CA LEU A 16 95.98 -39.06 -18.75
C LEU A 16 96.98 -39.72 -17.79
N GLN A 17 96.53 -40.08 -16.58
CA GLN A 17 97.36 -40.80 -15.61
C GLN A 17 97.71 -42.21 -16.11
N ASP A 18 96.78 -42.96 -16.72
CA ASP A 18 97.07 -44.31 -17.25
C ASP A 18 98.04 -44.27 -18.46
N TRP A 19 98.01 -43.19 -19.26
CA TRP A 19 98.95 -42.99 -20.36
C TRP A 19 100.35 -42.59 -19.90
N LEU A 20 100.48 -41.71 -18.90
CA LEU A 20 101.75 -41.35 -18.29
C LEU A 20 102.40 -42.53 -17.55
N SER A 21 101.60 -43.36 -16.88
CA SER A 21 102.05 -44.55 -16.15
C SER A 21 102.63 -45.64 -17.07
N ARG A 22 102.14 -45.74 -18.31
CA ARG A 22 102.66 -46.70 -19.31
C ARG A 22 103.90 -46.21 -20.06
N SER A 23 104.20 -44.92 -19.99
CA SER A 23 105.20 -44.27 -20.85
C SER A 23 106.49 -43.87 -20.11
N ILE A 24 106.56 -44.06 -18.79
CA ILE A 24 107.72 -43.70 -17.96
C ILE A 24 108.28 -44.97 -17.29
N PRO A 25 109.49 -45.43 -17.64
CA PRO A 25 110.19 -46.46 -16.88
C PRO A 25 110.58 -45.95 -15.49
N ASP A 26 110.32 -46.73 -14.44
CA ASP A 26 110.61 -46.46 -13.02
C ASP A 26 112.12 -46.47 -12.65
N THR A 27 112.98 -45.81 -13.42
CA THR A 27 114.39 -45.63 -13.05
C THR A 27 114.76 -44.14 -12.91
N PRO A 28 115.02 -43.65 -11.68
CA PRO A 28 115.54 -42.32 -11.46
C PRO A 28 117.05 -42.32 -11.72
N SER A 29 117.43 -42.19 -12.98
CA SER A 29 118.81 -41.89 -13.37
C SER A 29 118.73 -41.07 -14.66
N SER A 30 118.80 -39.75 -14.51
CA SER A 30 120.01 -39.01 -14.83
C SER A 30 120.42 -39.14 -16.30
N SER A 31 120.41 -37.98 -16.95
CA SER A 31 121.35 -37.56 -17.98
C SER A 31 121.30 -38.26 -19.34
N VAL A 32 120.55 -37.65 -20.26
CA VAL A 32 120.82 -37.71 -21.71
C VAL A 32 122.09 -36.92 -22.07
N SER A 33 122.70 -36.19 -21.13
CA SER A 33 123.93 -35.41 -21.34
C SER A 33 125.13 -36.20 -21.86
N TRP A 34 125.28 -37.49 -21.54
CA TRP A 34 126.46 -38.27 -21.94
C TRP A 34 126.50 -38.66 -23.43
N LEU A 35 125.41 -38.43 -24.18
CA LEU A 35 125.35 -38.76 -25.61
C LEU A 35 125.85 -37.63 -26.52
N LEU A 36 126.20 -36.45 -25.99
CA LEU A 36 126.50 -35.24 -26.76
C LEU A 36 127.90 -34.64 -26.53
N ASP A 37 128.77 -35.24 -25.72
CA ASP A 37 130.07 -34.64 -25.38
C ASP A 37 131.18 -34.88 -26.42
N THR A 38 130.93 -35.64 -27.50
CA THR A 38 131.93 -35.92 -28.55
C THR A 38 131.27 -36.09 -29.92
N CYS A 39 131.70 -35.38 -30.97
CA CYS A 39 131.06 -35.52 -32.28
C CYS A 39 131.39 -36.89 -32.88
N ARG A 40 130.39 -37.70 -33.20
CA ARG A 40 130.59 -38.96 -33.94
C ARG A 40 131.14 -38.79 -35.36
N CYS A 41 131.18 -37.55 -35.86
CA CYS A 41 131.69 -37.21 -37.18
C CYS A 41 133.23 -37.04 -37.23
N CYS A 42 133.85 -36.53 -36.15
CA CYS A 42 135.28 -36.17 -36.13
C CYS A 42 135.98 -36.42 -34.78
N ASN A 43 135.24 -36.95 -33.78
CA ASN A 43 135.71 -37.25 -32.43
C ASN A 43 136.34 -36.07 -31.68
N GLN A 44 136.07 -34.84 -32.14
CA GLN A 44 136.49 -33.59 -31.50
C GLN A 44 135.32 -32.97 -30.74
N ASN A 45 135.64 -32.28 -29.65
CA ASN A 45 134.66 -31.61 -28.79
C ASN A 45 134.18 -30.28 -29.41
N ASP A 46 135.00 -29.67 -30.28
CA ASP A 46 134.73 -28.38 -30.95
C ASP A 46 134.20 -28.57 -32.38
N CYS A 47 133.23 -29.47 -32.57
CA CYS A 47 132.60 -29.65 -33.88
C CYS A 47 131.40 -28.71 -34.05
N GLU A 48 131.44 -27.86 -35.08
CA GLU A 48 130.36 -26.91 -35.42
C GLU A 48 128.97 -27.57 -35.60
N ASN A 49 128.92 -28.79 -36.16
CA ASN A 49 127.68 -29.56 -36.29
C ASN A 49 127.16 -30.05 -34.92
N LEU A 50 128.05 -30.44 -34.01
CA LEU A 50 127.68 -30.86 -32.65
C LEU A 50 127.18 -29.66 -31.84
N GLU A 51 127.83 -28.51 -31.96
CA GLU A 51 127.39 -27.26 -31.31
C GLU A 51 126.01 -26.82 -31.82
N THR A 52 125.78 -26.89 -33.14
CA THR A 52 124.48 -26.61 -33.76
C THR A 52 123.39 -27.56 -33.25
N ILE A 53 123.67 -28.85 -33.14
CA ILE A 53 122.74 -29.85 -32.60
C ILE A 53 122.49 -29.59 -31.10
N THR A 54 123.52 -29.27 -30.32
CA THR A 54 123.38 -28.97 -28.89
C THR A 54 122.56 -27.70 -28.65
N SER A 55 122.78 -26.66 -29.46
CA SER A 55 122.01 -25.41 -29.43
C SER A 55 120.54 -25.62 -29.79
N THR A 56 120.27 -26.40 -30.84
CA THR A 56 118.90 -26.75 -31.22
C THR A 56 118.20 -27.61 -30.18
N ILE A 57 118.89 -28.59 -29.56
CA ILE A 57 118.35 -29.37 -28.44
C ILE A 57 118.03 -28.47 -27.25
N ARG A 58 118.93 -27.59 -26.82
CA ARG A 58 118.65 -26.65 -25.71
C ARG A 58 117.47 -25.74 -26.02
N LYS A 59 117.33 -25.28 -27.26
CA LYS A 59 116.17 -24.49 -27.70
C LYS A 59 114.88 -25.32 -27.60
N LEU A 60 114.89 -26.55 -28.10
CA LEU A 60 113.74 -27.46 -28.00
C LEU A 60 113.40 -27.80 -26.55
N GLU A 61 114.40 -27.99 -25.68
CA GLU A 61 114.18 -28.22 -24.25
C GLU A 61 113.57 -26.99 -23.58
N ASN A 62 114.03 -25.77 -23.91
CA ASN A 62 113.46 -24.54 -23.40
C ASN A 62 112.03 -24.32 -23.91
N ASP A 63 111.78 -24.58 -25.19
CA ASP A 63 110.45 -24.50 -25.79
C ASP A 63 109.49 -25.55 -25.18
N ALA A 64 109.98 -26.77 -24.94
CA ALA A 64 109.22 -27.84 -24.28
C ALA A 64 108.91 -27.50 -22.82
N ARG A 65 109.88 -26.95 -22.07
CA ARG A 65 109.64 -26.45 -20.69
C ARG A 65 108.63 -25.31 -20.69
N LEU A 66 108.76 -24.34 -21.60
CA LEU A 66 107.84 -23.23 -21.72
C LEU A 66 106.43 -23.72 -22.07
N ALA A 67 106.30 -24.65 -23.02
CA ALA A 67 105.02 -25.27 -23.37
C ALA A 67 104.40 -26.00 -22.18
N ALA A 68 105.20 -26.71 -21.37
CA ALA A 68 104.74 -27.35 -20.15
C ALA A 68 104.26 -26.33 -19.09
N VAL A 69 104.98 -25.23 -18.89
CA VAL A 69 104.59 -24.15 -17.97
C VAL A 69 103.29 -23.47 -18.44
N ILE A 70 103.15 -23.21 -19.74
CA ILE A 70 101.91 -22.66 -20.32
C ILE A 70 100.76 -23.65 -20.15
N GLY A 71 100.99 -24.94 -20.43
CA GLY A 71 100.00 -26.00 -20.24
C GLY A 71 99.52 -26.11 -18.79
N GLN A 72 100.44 -26.05 -17.83
CA GLN A 72 100.11 -26.07 -16.40
C GLN A 72 99.32 -24.82 -15.97
N SER A 73 99.69 -23.63 -16.46
CA SER A 73 98.93 -22.40 -16.19
C SER A 73 97.52 -22.44 -16.79
N LEU A 74 97.36 -23.02 -17.98
CA LEU A 74 96.05 -23.21 -18.60
C LEU A 74 95.19 -24.24 -17.84
N LEU A 75 95.80 -25.33 -17.36
CA LEU A 75 95.11 -26.32 -16.52
C LEU A 75 94.62 -25.68 -15.21
N GLN A 76 95.47 -24.93 -14.50
CA GLN A 76 95.07 -24.22 -13.28
C GLN A 76 93.91 -23.24 -13.53
N LYS A 77 93.94 -22.49 -14.65
CA LYS A 77 92.81 -21.62 -15.03
C LYS A 77 91.56 -22.43 -15.33
N HIS A 78 91.68 -23.57 -16.01
CA HIS A 78 90.55 -24.43 -16.31
C HIS A 78 89.93 -25.01 -15.03
N GLU A 79 90.76 -25.51 -14.10
CA GLU A 79 90.33 -25.97 -12.78
C GLU A 79 89.59 -24.87 -12.02
N GLN A 80 90.12 -23.64 -12.03
CA GLN A 80 89.45 -22.47 -11.45
C GLN A 80 88.09 -22.21 -12.12
N PHE A 81 88.02 -22.18 -13.45
CA PHE A 81 86.75 -21.98 -14.17
C PHE A 81 85.73 -23.08 -13.89
N VAL A 82 86.17 -24.34 -13.79
CA VAL A 82 85.30 -25.46 -13.44
C VAL A 82 84.78 -25.32 -12.00
N ALA A 83 85.65 -24.92 -11.06
CA ALA A 83 85.25 -24.67 -9.68
C ALA A 83 84.22 -23.53 -9.59
N GLU A 84 84.48 -22.40 -10.24
CA GLU A 84 83.57 -21.25 -10.30
C GLU A 84 82.24 -21.60 -10.99
N SER A 85 82.29 -22.36 -12.08
CA SER A 85 81.09 -22.83 -12.78
C SER A 85 80.26 -23.79 -11.92
N ASN A 86 80.90 -24.65 -11.14
CA ASN A 86 80.21 -25.58 -10.24
C ASN A 86 79.57 -24.84 -9.06
N ASP A 87 80.26 -23.85 -8.48
CA ASP A 87 79.69 -23.00 -7.42
C ASP A 87 78.47 -22.21 -7.93
N MET A 88 78.57 -21.61 -9.12
CA MET A 88 77.44 -20.91 -9.74
C MET A 88 76.26 -21.86 -10.02
N LYS A 89 76.55 -23.07 -10.53
CA LYS A 89 75.53 -24.10 -10.76
C LYS A 89 74.83 -24.49 -9.46
N GLN A 90 75.59 -24.69 -8.38
CA GLN A 90 75.03 -25.04 -7.06
C GLN A 90 74.14 -23.92 -6.51
N GLN A 91 74.53 -22.65 -6.67
CA GLN A 91 73.72 -21.51 -6.27
C GLN A 91 72.40 -21.42 -7.06
N LEU A 92 72.44 -21.68 -8.37
CA LEU A 92 71.24 -21.70 -9.21
C LEU A 92 70.32 -22.87 -8.85
N GLU A 93 70.86 -24.07 -8.59
CA GLU A 93 70.09 -25.22 -8.14
C GLU A 93 69.37 -24.92 -6.81
N GLN A 94 70.06 -24.32 -5.83
CA GLN A 94 69.44 -23.89 -4.56
C GLN A 94 68.32 -22.85 -4.76
N GLN A 95 68.47 -21.91 -5.69
CA GLN A 95 67.42 -20.94 -6.00
C GLN A 95 66.21 -21.61 -6.65
N VAL A 96 66.43 -22.58 -7.55
CA VAL A 96 65.36 -23.34 -8.18
C VAL A 96 64.59 -24.13 -7.12
N ASP A 97 65.27 -24.80 -6.21
CA ASP A 97 64.63 -25.56 -5.12
C ASP A 97 63.79 -24.64 -4.22
N LEU A 98 64.33 -23.48 -3.82
CA LEU A 98 63.60 -22.50 -3.01
C LEU A 98 62.35 -21.96 -3.71
N LEU A 99 62.43 -21.71 -5.03
CA LEU A 99 61.29 -21.25 -5.81
C LEU A 99 60.23 -22.35 -5.96
N GLN A 100 60.64 -23.61 -6.12
CA GLN A 100 59.72 -24.74 -6.15
C GLN A 100 58.99 -24.93 -4.82
N ASP A 101 59.68 -24.78 -3.69
CA ASP A 101 59.04 -24.82 -2.35
C ASP A 101 58.00 -23.70 -2.21
N LYS A 102 58.34 -22.47 -2.58
CA LYS A 102 57.39 -21.34 -2.55
C LYS A 102 56.19 -21.56 -3.46
N MET A 103 56.39 -22.17 -4.63
CA MET A 103 55.27 -22.52 -5.51
C MET A 103 54.34 -23.53 -4.83
N ARG A 104 54.87 -24.58 -4.19
CA ARG A 104 54.06 -25.56 -3.46
C ARG A 104 53.28 -24.94 -2.31
N GLU A 105 53.90 -24.03 -1.55
CA GLU A 105 53.23 -23.31 -0.46
C GLU A 105 52.07 -22.44 -0.96
N LEU A 106 52.27 -21.72 -2.06
CA LEU A 106 51.22 -20.88 -2.67
C LEU A 106 50.09 -21.72 -3.26
N GLU A 107 50.39 -22.85 -3.89
CA GLU A 107 49.39 -23.81 -4.39
C GLU A 107 48.55 -24.37 -3.24
N GLN A 108 49.18 -24.75 -2.13
CA GLN A 108 48.49 -25.23 -0.94
C GLN A 108 47.59 -24.14 -0.33
N SER A 109 48.08 -22.91 -0.22
CA SER A 109 47.30 -21.77 0.28
C SER A 109 46.10 -21.45 -0.62
N LEU A 110 46.24 -21.59 -1.93
CA LEU A 110 45.14 -21.41 -2.88
C LEU A 110 44.05 -22.48 -2.68
N ILE A 111 44.45 -23.75 -2.50
CA ILE A 111 43.51 -24.85 -2.22
C ILE A 111 42.75 -24.62 -0.91
N GLU A 112 43.45 -24.16 0.14
CA GLU A 112 42.82 -23.83 1.42
C GLU A 112 41.83 -22.67 1.30
N SER A 113 42.20 -21.63 0.55
CA SER A 113 41.31 -20.50 0.24
C SER A 113 40.06 -20.93 -0.52
N ASP A 114 40.20 -21.80 -1.53
CA ASP A 114 39.06 -22.31 -2.30
C ASP A 114 38.15 -23.21 -1.45
N THR A 115 38.73 -24.02 -0.56
CA THR A 115 37.98 -24.86 0.38
C THR A 115 37.16 -24.00 1.35
N CYS A 116 37.79 -23.00 1.97
CA CYS A 116 37.13 -22.05 2.87
C CYS A 116 35.98 -21.29 2.16
N LYS A 117 36.20 -20.90 0.90
CA LYS A 117 35.17 -20.25 0.08
C LYS A 117 33.97 -21.17 -0.18
N GLN A 118 34.21 -22.46 -0.42
CA GLN A 118 33.12 -23.43 -0.61
C GLN A 118 32.31 -23.65 0.67
N GLU A 119 32.97 -23.79 1.82
CA GLU A 119 32.32 -23.91 3.13
C GLU A 119 31.44 -22.70 3.44
N TYR A 120 31.97 -21.49 3.23
CA TYR A 120 31.21 -20.25 3.41
C TYR A 120 29.96 -20.20 2.51
N LEU A 121 30.07 -20.63 1.25
CA LEU A 121 28.91 -20.70 0.35
C LEU A 121 27.87 -21.72 0.81
N GLN A 122 28.32 -22.87 1.33
CA GLN A 122 27.43 -23.89 1.87
C GLN A 122 26.68 -23.37 3.12
N ASP A 123 27.38 -22.71 4.04
CA ASP A 123 26.78 -22.13 5.25
C ASP A 123 25.83 -20.98 4.93
N LYS A 124 26.19 -20.13 3.95
CA LYS A 124 25.30 -19.07 3.44
C LYS A 124 24.03 -19.67 2.86
N ASN A 125 24.12 -20.71 2.04
CA ASN A 125 22.96 -21.37 1.44
C ASN A 125 22.07 -22.02 2.51
N LYS A 126 22.67 -22.68 3.50
CA LYS A 126 21.95 -23.28 4.64
C LYS A 126 21.20 -22.21 5.44
N SER A 127 21.87 -21.12 5.80
CA SER A 127 21.27 -20.00 6.54
C SER A 127 20.13 -19.35 5.76
N THR A 128 20.31 -19.18 4.44
CA THR A 128 19.26 -18.63 3.55
C THR A 128 18.03 -19.53 3.53
N TRP A 129 18.22 -20.85 3.44
CA TRP A 129 17.13 -21.82 3.47
C TRP A 129 16.38 -21.81 4.81
N GLU A 130 17.11 -21.76 5.94
CA GLU A 130 16.51 -21.69 7.28
C GLU A 130 15.69 -20.40 7.47
N CYS A 131 16.23 -19.25 7.05
CA CYS A 131 15.51 -17.98 7.05
C CYS A 131 14.24 -18.04 6.20
N GLN A 132 14.29 -18.60 4.99
CA GLN A 132 13.12 -18.73 4.12
C GLN A 132 12.06 -19.66 4.72
N LYS A 133 12.47 -20.75 5.37
CA LYS A 133 11.57 -21.67 6.06
C LYS A 133 10.86 -20.99 7.24
N LEU A 134 11.61 -20.29 8.10
CA LEU A 134 11.05 -19.54 9.21
C LEU A 134 10.11 -18.43 8.74
N GLN A 135 10.45 -17.73 7.65
CA GLN A 135 9.58 -16.73 7.05
C GLN A 135 8.26 -17.34 6.55
N LYS A 136 8.29 -18.47 5.83
CA LYS A 136 7.07 -19.16 5.38
C LYS A 136 6.20 -19.59 6.55
N VAL A 137 6.79 -20.13 7.61
CA VAL A 137 6.07 -20.54 8.82
C VAL A 137 5.44 -19.33 9.52
N ARG A 138 6.20 -18.24 9.68
CA ARG A 138 5.71 -17.01 10.31
C ARG A 138 4.59 -16.34 9.52
N CYS A 139 4.71 -16.29 8.19
CA CYS A 139 3.66 -15.80 7.32
C CYS A 139 2.42 -16.71 7.36
N GLY A 140 2.59 -18.03 7.44
CA GLY A 140 1.48 -18.97 7.61
C GLY A 140 0.69 -18.71 8.89
N TYR A 141 1.36 -18.60 10.04
CA TYR A 141 0.69 -18.30 11.31
C TYR A 141 -0.02 -16.94 11.30
N ALA A 142 0.59 -15.90 10.71
CA ALA A 142 -0.06 -14.59 10.60
C ALA A 142 -1.30 -14.62 9.68
N LEU A 143 -1.28 -15.43 8.63
CA LEU A 143 -2.45 -15.62 7.76
C LEU A 143 -3.57 -16.38 8.48
N ASP A 144 -3.24 -17.40 9.29
CA ASP A 144 -4.24 -18.14 10.07
C ASP A 144 -4.88 -17.26 11.15
N GLU A 145 -4.10 -16.44 11.85
CA GLU A 145 -4.58 -15.49 12.86
C GLU A 145 -5.52 -14.44 12.24
N THR A 146 -5.10 -13.82 11.13
CA THR A 146 -5.95 -12.85 10.41
C THR A 146 -7.22 -13.48 9.83
N THR A 147 -7.17 -14.75 9.42
CA THR A 147 -8.36 -15.48 8.95
C THR A 147 -9.33 -15.71 10.12
N SER A 148 -8.83 -16.11 11.30
CA SER A 148 -9.64 -16.27 12.52
C SER A 148 -10.30 -14.95 12.93
N ASP A 149 -9.59 -13.83 12.90
CA ASP A 149 -10.13 -12.51 13.22
C ASP A 149 -11.23 -12.08 12.24
N LEU A 150 -11.03 -12.34 10.95
CA LEU A 150 -12.04 -12.09 9.92
C LEU A 150 -13.31 -12.93 10.16
N ASP A 151 -13.17 -14.19 10.56
CA ASP A 151 -14.31 -15.04 10.89
C ASP A 151 -15.08 -14.54 12.11
N ILE A 152 -14.38 -14.08 13.16
CA ILE A 152 -15.00 -13.45 14.34
C ILE A 152 -15.78 -12.19 13.93
N CYS A 153 -15.17 -11.31 13.12
CA CYS A 153 -15.81 -10.09 12.63
C CYS A 153 -17.04 -10.39 11.76
N ASN A 154 -16.94 -11.37 10.86
CA ASN A 154 -18.04 -11.80 10.00
C ASN A 154 -19.22 -12.32 10.83
N ASN A 155 -18.96 -13.16 11.84
CA ASN A 155 -19.98 -13.64 12.77
C ASN A 155 -20.65 -12.49 13.53
N ARG A 156 -19.89 -11.49 13.97
CA ARG A 156 -20.44 -10.30 14.64
C ARG A 156 -21.32 -9.47 13.69
N CYS A 157 -20.92 -9.31 12.44
CA CYS A 157 -21.72 -8.63 11.42
C CYS A 157 -23.05 -9.34 11.17
N LEU A 158 -23.05 -10.67 11.08
CA LEU A 158 -24.27 -11.47 10.95
C LEU A 158 -25.19 -11.30 12.16
N GLN A 159 -24.63 -11.31 13.37
CA GLN A 159 -25.39 -11.06 14.60
C GLN A 159 -26.04 -9.68 14.59
N LEU A 160 -25.28 -8.62 14.32
CA LEU A 160 -25.80 -7.25 14.22
C LEU A 160 -26.87 -7.11 13.13
N GLY A 161 -26.70 -7.80 12.00
CA GLY A 161 -27.72 -7.86 10.95
C GLY A 161 -29.04 -8.47 11.44
N SER A 162 -28.97 -9.53 12.25
CA SER A 162 -30.14 -10.16 12.85
C SER A 162 -30.83 -9.26 13.87
N GLU A 163 -30.07 -8.57 14.73
CA GLU A 163 -30.57 -7.61 15.72
C GLU A 163 -31.24 -6.41 15.04
N LEU A 164 -30.63 -5.87 13.98
CA LEU A 164 -31.19 -4.77 13.21
C LEU A 164 -32.52 -5.17 12.55
N LYS A 165 -32.60 -6.38 11.98
CA LYS A 165 -33.85 -6.91 11.42
C LYS A 165 -34.94 -7.05 12.48
N GLN A 166 -34.59 -7.53 13.68
CA GLN A 166 -35.53 -7.62 14.80
C GLN A 166 -36.02 -6.24 15.23
N ARG A 167 -35.12 -5.27 15.42
CA ARG A 167 -35.49 -3.89 15.77
C ARG A 167 -36.34 -3.22 14.70
N ASN A 168 -36.08 -3.47 13.43
CA ASN A 168 -36.91 -2.97 12.34
C ASN A 168 -38.34 -3.54 12.41
N ASN A 169 -38.49 -4.82 12.72
CA ASN A 169 -39.81 -5.44 12.91
C ASN A 169 -40.56 -4.85 14.13
N GLU A 170 -39.85 -4.52 15.21
CA GLU A 170 -40.43 -3.83 16.38
C GLU A 170 -40.91 -2.42 16.02
N VAL A 171 -40.10 -1.66 15.27
CA VAL A 171 -40.47 -0.32 14.80
C VAL A 171 -41.72 -0.38 13.92
N GLU A 172 -41.83 -1.37 13.02
CA GLU A 172 -43.00 -1.51 12.17
C GLU A 172 -44.27 -1.86 12.96
N LYS A 173 -44.16 -2.72 13.99
CA LYS A 173 -45.27 -2.95 14.95
C LYS A 173 -45.70 -1.67 15.65
N LEU A 174 -44.73 -0.87 16.13
CA LEU A 174 -45.03 0.41 16.80
C LEU A 174 -45.69 1.43 15.86
N ARG A 175 -45.35 1.43 14.56
CA ARG A 175 -46.06 2.27 13.57
C ARG A 175 -47.53 1.90 13.46
N ILE A 176 -47.84 0.60 13.42
CA ILE A 176 -49.23 0.11 13.39
C ILE A 176 -49.97 0.55 14.66
N PHE A 177 -49.37 0.37 15.85
CA PHE A 177 -49.99 0.83 17.10
C PHE A 177 -50.21 2.34 17.14
N LYS A 178 -49.25 3.13 16.64
CA LYS A 178 -49.39 4.59 16.53
C LYS A 178 -50.54 4.99 15.61
N PHE A 179 -50.76 4.27 14.51
CA PHE A 179 -51.89 4.47 13.62
C PHE A 179 -53.23 4.14 14.31
N MET A 180 -53.31 3.00 15.00
CA MET A 180 -54.50 2.60 15.76
C MET A 180 -54.85 3.58 16.88
N ALA A 181 -53.84 4.08 17.60
CA ALA A 181 -54.02 5.09 18.64
C ALA A 181 -54.63 6.38 18.05
N ARG A 182 -54.06 6.91 16.96
CA ARG A 182 -54.62 8.08 16.26
C ARG A 182 -56.07 7.87 15.81
N GLN A 183 -56.39 6.67 15.33
CA GLN A 183 -57.77 6.34 14.93
C GLN A 183 -58.71 6.24 16.15
N ALA A 184 -58.22 5.83 17.31
CA ALA A 184 -58.98 5.89 18.55
C ALA A 184 -59.23 7.34 18.99
N ASP A 185 -58.21 8.20 18.95
CA ASP A 185 -58.33 9.63 19.29
C ASP A 185 -59.39 10.33 18.42
N ILE A 186 -59.35 10.11 17.10
CA ILE A 186 -60.35 10.67 16.16
C ILE A 186 -61.78 10.21 16.49
N ARG A 187 -61.94 8.93 16.87
CA ARG A 187 -63.25 8.39 17.27
C ARG A 187 -63.71 9.00 18.59
N GLU A 188 -62.81 9.19 19.55
CA GLU A 188 -63.12 9.84 20.82
C GLU A 188 -63.58 11.28 20.60
N ASP A 189 -62.85 12.07 19.80
CA ASP A 189 -63.22 13.46 19.49
C ASP A 189 -64.59 13.54 18.79
N THR A 190 -64.87 12.61 17.87
CA THR A 190 -66.18 12.52 17.19
C THR A 190 -67.30 12.21 18.19
N LEU A 191 -67.09 11.27 19.11
CA LEU A 191 -68.08 10.94 20.14
C LEU A 191 -68.26 12.09 21.14
N ARG A 192 -67.19 12.80 21.47
CA ARG A 192 -67.21 13.97 22.35
C ARG A 192 -68.02 15.11 21.72
N ALA A 193 -67.87 15.37 20.43
CA ALA A 193 -68.68 16.34 19.70
C ALA A 193 -70.18 15.96 19.72
N LYS A 194 -70.51 14.70 19.37
CA LYS A 194 -71.90 14.20 19.41
C LYS A 194 -72.53 14.29 20.79
N LEU A 195 -71.75 14.03 21.85
CA LEU A 195 -72.21 14.17 23.22
C LEU A 195 -72.60 15.63 23.53
N GLU A 196 -71.81 16.59 23.05
CA GLU A 196 -72.07 18.01 23.25
C GLU A 196 -73.31 18.49 22.48
N ASP A 197 -73.49 18.02 21.24
CA ASP A 197 -74.71 18.27 20.44
C ASP A 197 -75.97 17.77 21.17
N VAL A 198 -75.94 16.53 21.68
CA VAL A 198 -77.07 15.93 22.42
C VAL A 198 -77.35 16.68 23.73
N LYS A 199 -76.32 17.16 24.44
CA LYS A 199 -76.53 18.00 25.62
C LYS A 199 -77.22 19.32 25.25
N GLN A 200 -76.84 19.93 24.14
CA GLN A 200 -77.46 21.16 23.65
C GLN A 200 -78.92 20.93 23.26
N GLU A 201 -79.22 19.85 22.53
CA GLU A 201 -80.61 19.44 22.19
C GLU A 201 -81.45 19.18 23.45
N LEU A 202 -80.89 18.48 24.44
CA LEU A 202 -81.55 18.23 25.71
C LEU A 202 -81.86 19.54 26.46
N ALA A 203 -80.92 20.50 26.46
CA ALA A 203 -81.13 21.80 27.08
C ALA A 203 -82.25 22.60 26.39
N VAL A 204 -82.30 22.57 25.05
CA VAL A 204 -83.39 23.17 24.27
C VAL A 204 -84.73 22.50 24.59
N SER A 205 -84.77 21.17 24.64
CA SER A 205 -85.97 20.40 24.98
C SER A 205 -86.49 20.73 26.38
N ARG A 206 -85.62 20.76 27.39
CA ARG A 206 -85.98 21.19 28.76
C ARG A 206 -86.52 22.61 28.82
N LYS A 207 -85.95 23.55 28.06
CA LYS A 207 -86.46 24.92 27.97
C LYS A 207 -87.86 24.96 27.34
N ALA A 208 -88.09 24.14 26.32
CA ALA A 208 -89.41 24.00 25.69
C ALA A 208 -90.43 23.38 26.66
N GLU A 209 -90.05 22.35 27.40
CA GLU A 209 -90.84 21.71 28.45
C GLU A 209 -91.27 22.72 29.52
N LEU A 210 -90.33 23.45 30.13
CA LEU A 210 -90.63 24.51 31.11
C LEU A 210 -91.57 25.58 30.54
N THR A 211 -91.40 25.94 29.28
CA THR A 211 -92.28 26.89 28.60
C THR A 211 -93.70 26.34 28.47
N LEU A 212 -93.85 25.07 28.07
CA LEU A 212 -95.13 24.38 27.97
C LEU A 212 -95.79 24.21 29.34
N GLU A 213 -95.03 23.84 30.38
CA GLU A 213 -95.52 23.75 31.75
C GLU A 213 -96.08 25.09 32.24
N SER A 214 -95.36 26.19 31.98
CA SER A 214 -95.83 27.53 32.36
C SER A 214 -97.11 27.93 31.61
N LYS A 215 -97.24 27.57 30.32
CA LYS A 215 -98.45 27.80 29.51
C LYS A 215 -99.61 26.95 30.02
N HIS A 216 -99.35 25.69 30.33
CA HIS A 216 -100.34 24.76 30.89
C HIS A 216 -100.84 25.25 32.25
N LYS A 217 -99.94 25.72 33.14
CA LYS A 217 -100.32 26.32 34.42
C LYS A 217 -101.23 27.54 34.24
N LYS A 218 -100.90 28.44 33.31
CA LYS A 218 -101.75 29.60 32.96
C LYS A 218 -103.12 29.18 32.41
N LEU A 219 -103.14 28.17 31.53
CA LEU A 219 -104.37 27.65 30.94
C LEU A 219 -105.25 26.99 32.02
N ARG A 220 -104.65 26.22 32.93
CA ARG A 220 -105.32 25.64 34.08
C ARG A 220 -105.98 26.70 34.95
N THR A 221 -105.27 27.76 35.33
CA THR A 221 -105.86 28.86 36.11
C THR A 221 -107.00 29.57 35.38
N LYS A 222 -106.89 29.75 34.05
CA LYS A 222 -108.01 30.29 33.24
C LYS A 222 -109.22 29.37 33.23
N TYR A 223 -109.00 28.07 33.09
CA TYR A 223 -110.05 27.05 33.13
C TYR A 223 -110.74 27.02 34.49
N GLU A 224 -109.98 26.99 35.59
CA GLU A 224 -110.51 27.05 36.96
C GLU A 224 -111.38 28.30 37.18
N SER A 225 -110.93 29.47 36.71
CA SER A 225 -111.69 30.73 36.77
C SER A 225 -112.98 30.69 35.94
N MET A 226 -112.93 30.10 34.74
CA MET A 226 -114.10 29.90 33.89
C MET A 226 -115.09 28.90 34.49
N CYS A 227 -114.62 27.79 35.08
CA CYS A 227 -115.45 26.85 35.83
C CYS A 227 -116.12 27.53 37.03
N PHE A 228 -115.39 28.34 37.79
CA PHE A 228 -115.97 29.12 38.89
C PHE A 228 -117.03 30.11 38.39
N SER A 229 -116.77 30.81 37.28
CA SER A 229 -117.73 31.72 36.66
C SER A 229 -118.97 30.98 36.14
N TYR A 230 -118.80 29.78 35.56
CA TYR A 230 -119.88 28.92 35.10
C TYR A 230 -120.70 28.37 36.26
N GLU A 231 -120.08 27.90 37.34
CA GLU A 231 -120.79 27.48 38.56
C GLU A 231 -121.59 28.63 39.16
N LYS A 232 -121.02 29.83 39.21
CA LYS A 232 -121.73 31.04 39.63
C LYS A 232 -122.93 31.34 38.73
N LEU A 233 -122.73 31.37 37.41
CA LEU A 233 -123.81 31.54 36.44
C LEU A 233 -124.89 30.46 36.55
N LYS A 234 -124.49 29.21 36.81
CA LYS A 234 -125.41 28.08 37.01
C LYS A 234 -126.24 28.27 38.28
N LEU A 235 -125.66 28.77 39.38
CA LEU A 235 -126.39 29.15 40.59
C LEU A 235 -127.34 30.34 40.32
N ASP A 236 -126.87 31.39 39.64
CA ASP A 236 -127.70 32.54 39.25
C ASP A 236 -128.86 32.11 38.33
N GLN A 237 -128.63 31.14 37.45
CA GLN A 237 -129.65 30.55 36.56
C GLN A 237 -130.64 29.65 37.32
N GLN A 238 -130.22 29.08 38.47
CA GLN A 238 -131.07 28.31 39.38
C GLN A 238 -131.94 29.21 40.28
N GLU A 239 -131.45 30.41 40.67
CA GLU A 239 -132.26 31.45 41.35
C GLU A 239 -133.31 32.09 40.43
N MET A 240 -133.07 32.12 39.11
CA MET A 240 -133.97 32.74 38.13
C MET A 240 -135.02 31.79 37.53
N GLY A 241 -135.11 30.53 37.95
CA GLY A 241 -136.20 29.62 37.56
C GLY A 241 -136.33 29.37 36.05
N ILE A 242 -135.22 29.32 35.31
CA ILE A 242 -135.22 29.06 33.86
C ILE A 242 -134.42 27.78 33.58
N THR A 243 -135.15 26.68 33.45
CA THR A 243 -134.65 25.43 32.87
C THR A 243 -134.46 25.61 31.36
N SER A 244 -133.27 25.36 30.82
CA SER A 244 -133.14 25.03 29.40
C SER A 244 -132.00 24.06 29.12
N ASN A 245 -132.39 22.98 28.46
CA ASN A 245 -131.61 21.91 27.86
C ASN A 245 -131.00 22.34 26.49
N HIS A 246 -130.16 21.43 25.97
CA HIS A 246 -129.50 21.32 24.65
C HIS A 246 -128.06 21.87 24.58
N GLN A 247 -127.00 21.05 24.45
CA GLN A 247 -126.62 20.09 23.40
C GLN A 247 -126.07 20.80 22.15
N LEU A 248 -124.75 20.70 21.93
CA LEU A 248 -124.18 20.77 20.58
C LEU A 248 -122.79 20.11 20.50
N ASP A 249 -122.77 18.99 19.78
CA ASP A 249 -121.63 18.35 19.12
C ASP A 249 -121.09 19.19 17.95
N LEU A 250 -119.98 18.72 17.37
CA LEU A 250 -119.37 19.01 16.06
C LEU A 250 -118.29 20.11 15.99
N LEU A 251 -117.05 19.68 15.72
CA LEU A 251 -116.45 19.83 14.39
C LEU A 251 -115.10 19.08 14.28
N THR A 252 -115.17 17.89 13.68
CA THR A 252 -114.10 17.20 12.97
C THR A 252 -114.07 17.71 11.52
N SER A 253 -112.91 17.65 10.83
CA SER A 253 -112.65 17.83 9.37
C SER A 253 -112.04 19.20 9.02
N ALA A 254 -111.08 19.38 8.10
CA ALA A 254 -110.32 18.52 7.20
C ALA A 254 -109.26 19.39 6.45
N LEU A 255 -108.20 18.73 5.93
CA LEU A 255 -107.46 19.01 4.69
C LEU A 255 -106.76 20.39 4.47
N LEU A 256 -105.45 20.37 4.21
CA LEU A 256 -104.85 20.37 2.86
C LEU A 256 -103.32 20.62 2.90
N SER A 257 -102.60 19.81 2.11
CA SER A 257 -101.23 20.01 1.63
C SER A 257 -101.10 21.28 0.77
N PRO A 258 -99.88 21.80 0.54
CA PRO A 258 -99.46 21.77 -0.87
C PRO A 258 -98.00 21.36 -1.11
N THR A 259 -97.89 20.47 -2.10
CA THR A 259 -96.85 20.31 -3.12
C THR A 259 -95.88 21.49 -3.31
N ALA A 260 -94.58 21.19 -3.28
CA ALA A 260 -93.51 22.02 -3.85
C ALA A 260 -92.58 21.13 -4.68
N SER A 261 -93.03 20.79 -5.88
CA SER A 261 -92.20 20.22 -6.95
C SER A 261 -92.00 21.30 -7.99
N ASP A 262 -91.01 22.19 -7.82
CA ASP A 262 -90.53 23.07 -8.92
C ASP A 262 -89.22 23.85 -8.62
N LEU A 263 -88.25 23.23 -7.93
CA LEU A 263 -86.97 23.90 -7.57
C LEU A 263 -85.69 23.15 -8.01
N GLN A 264 -85.79 22.14 -8.88
CA GLN A 264 -84.65 21.24 -9.16
C GLN A 264 -83.77 21.61 -10.37
N MET A 265 -84.09 22.62 -11.18
CA MET A 265 -83.27 22.92 -12.39
C MET A 265 -82.31 24.11 -12.27
N THR A 266 -82.44 24.98 -11.26
CA THR A 266 -81.50 26.10 -11.03
C THR A 266 -80.35 25.73 -10.09
N ASN A 267 -80.59 24.83 -9.13
CA ASN A 267 -79.58 24.37 -8.17
C ASN A 267 -78.47 23.50 -8.81
N HIS A 268 -78.78 22.75 -9.86
CA HIS A 268 -77.79 21.86 -10.48
C HIS A 268 -76.73 22.63 -11.27
N ASN A 269 -77.13 23.73 -11.93
CA ASN A 269 -76.20 24.59 -12.67
C ASN A 269 -75.28 25.38 -11.73
N GLN A 270 -75.81 25.87 -10.60
CA GLN A 270 -75.01 26.54 -9.57
C GLN A 270 -74.01 25.60 -8.91
N LEU A 271 -74.41 24.34 -8.64
CA LEU A 271 -73.51 23.33 -8.09
C LEU A 271 -72.39 22.98 -9.10
N ILE A 272 -72.69 22.90 -10.38
CA ILE A 272 -71.69 22.62 -11.43
C ILE A 272 -70.71 23.80 -11.58
N GLU A 273 -71.16 25.05 -11.48
CA GLU A 273 -70.25 26.21 -11.45
C GLU A 273 -69.34 26.19 -10.21
N LEU A 274 -69.89 25.90 -9.03
CA LEU A 274 -69.11 25.77 -7.79
C LEU A 274 -68.05 24.67 -7.88
N ILE A 275 -68.39 23.53 -8.50
CA ILE A 275 -67.44 22.43 -8.73
C ILE A 275 -66.33 22.87 -9.71
N LYS A 276 -66.67 23.64 -10.76
CA LYS A 276 -65.67 24.17 -11.72
C LYS A 276 -64.77 25.22 -11.07
N GLU A 277 -65.30 26.11 -10.24
CA GLU A 277 -64.51 27.08 -9.49
C GLU A 277 -63.58 26.40 -8.47
N LEU A 278 -64.08 25.39 -7.72
CA LEU A 278 -63.24 24.61 -6.82
C LEU A 278 -62.12 23.88 -7.58
N ALA A 279 -62.42 23.28 -8.74
CA ALA A 279 -61.42 22.59 -9.54
C ALA A 279 -60.34 23.56 -10.08
N SER A 280 -60.75 24.76 -10.51
CA SER A 280 -59.84 25.83 -10.95
C SER A 280 -58.95 26.32 -9.81
N ALA A 281 -59.53 26.59 -8.64
CA ALA A 281 -58.78 27.00 -7.45
C ALA A 281 -57.78 25.93 -6.99
N ASN A 282 -58.14 24.65 -7.08
CA ASN A 282 -57.27 23.55 -6.70
C ASN A 282 -56.09 23.37 -7.68
N ASN A 283 -56.32 23.57 -8.98
CA ASN A 283 -55.24 23.59 -9.97
C ASN A 283 -54.29 24.77 -9.77
N LYS A 284 -54.82 25.95 -9.41
CA LYS A 284 -54.00 27.13 -9.07
C LYS A 284 -53.14 26.88 -7.83
N LEU A 285 -53.73 26.36 -6.75
CA LEU A 285 -52.98 26.01 -5.53
C LEU A 285 -51.89 24.96 -5.80
N LYS A 286 -52.16 23.98 -6.68
CA LYS A 286 -51.17 22.99 -7.07
C LYS A 286 -50.00 23.60 -7.84
N SER A 287 -50.26 24.58 -8.70
CA SER A 287 -49.21 25.37 -9.38
C SER A 287 -48.39 26.17 -8.38
N ASP A 288 -49.06 26.93 -7.49
CA ASP A 288 -48.39 27.76 -6.49
C ASP A 288 -47.50 26.93 -5.54
N LEU A 289 -47.90 25.68 -5.24
CA LEU A 289 -47.14 24.76 -4.39
C LEU A 289 -45.91 24.20 -5.10
N LEU A 290 -45.99 23.96 -6.42
CA LEU A 290 -44.84 23.61 -7.24
C LEU A 290 -43.85 24.77 -7.32
N ASP A 291 -44.32 26.00 -7.55
CA ASP A 291 -43.46 27.19 -7.59
C ASP A 291 -42.77 27.44 -6.24
N CYS A 292 -43.46 27.24 -5.11
CA CYS A 292 -42.85 27.30 -3.78
C CYS A 292 -41.79 26.21 -3.55
N SER A 293 -42.02 25.01 -4.09
CA SER A 293 -41.05 23.91 -4.01
C SER A 293 -39.77 24.24 -4.78
N ASP A 294 -39.89 24.84 -5.96
CA ASP A 294 -38.76 25.24 -6.80
C ASP A 294 -37.95 26.37 -6.15
N LEU A 295 -38.63 27.37 -5.57
CA LEU A 295 -37.97 28.44 -4.81
C LEU A 295 -37.22 27.92 -3.56
N LEU A 296 -37.77 26.90 -2.88
CA LEU A 296 -37.08 26.24 -1.76
C LEU A 296 -35.86 25.44 -2.23
N MET A 297 -35.92 24.85 -3.42
CA MET A 297 -34.80 24.13 -4.03
C MET A 297 -33.68 25.11 -4.43
N GLU A 298 -34.01 26.25 -5.03
CA GLU A 298 -33.06 27.34 -5.31
C GLU A 298 -32.43 27.88 -4.02
N CYS A 299 -33.22 28.13 -2.97
CA CYS A 299 -32.69 28.58 -1.68
C CYS A 299 -31.70 27.57 -1.05
N ARG A 300 -31.97 26.26 -1.18
CA ARG A 300 -31.02 25.22 -0.73
C ARG A 300 -29.73 25.21 -1.53
N MET A 301 -29.82 25.42 -2.85
CA MET A 301 -28.65 25.48 -3.72
C MET A 301 -27.80 26.73 -3.44
N SER A 302 -28.43 27.88 -3.19
CA SER A 302 -27.74 29.13 -2.81
C SER A 302 -27.09 29.04 -1.42
N LEU A 303 -27.68 28.28 -0.47
CA LEU A 303 -27.04 28.00 0.81
C LEU A 303 -25.79 27.14 0.67
N SER A 304 -25.77 26.20 -0.29
CA SER A 304 -24.60 25.35 -0.54
C SER A 304 -23.43 26.04 -1.25
N SER A 305 -23.67 27.18 -1.92
CA SER A 305 -22.62 27.90 -2.66
C SER A 305 -22.00 29.08 -1.89
N SER A 306 -22.58 29.49 -0.76
CA SER A 306 -22.18 30.70 -0.02
C SER A 306 -21.21 30.46 1.16
N SER A 307 -20.66 29.26 1.33
CA SER A 307 -19.86 28.86 2.50
C SER A 307 -18.34 29.03 2.30
N LEU A 308 -17.89 30.21 1.89
CA LEU A 308 -16.49 30.64 2.03
C LEU A 308 -16.47 31.93 2.87
N SER A 309 -16.19 31.81 4.17
CA SER A 309 -15.57 32.84 5.07
C SER A 309 -16.04 32.84 6.53
N LYS A 310 -16.89 31.91 6.99
CA LYS A 310 -17.25 31.81 8.42
C LYS A 310 -16.72 30.50 8.98
N ILE A 311 -16.08 30.57 10.15
CA ILE A 311 -15.62 29.43 10.94
C ILE A 311 -16.74 28.40 10.95
N ASP A 312 -16.47 27.30 10.27
CA ASP A 312 -17.44 26.27 9.97
C ASP A 312 -17.88 25.66 11.31
N THR A 313 -19.16 25.79 11.67
CA THR A 313 -19.75 25.19 12.88
C THR A 313 -19.86 23.66 12.77
N SER A 314 -19.02 23.07 11.92
CA SER A 314 -18.92 21.63 11.72
C SER A 314 -18.03 21.03 12.82
N SER A 315 -18.49 19.91 13.39
CA SER A 315 -17.73 19.14 14.38
C SER A 315 -16.26 18.96 13.93
N PRO A 316 -15.27 19.05 14.85
CA PRO A 316 -13.85 18.91 14.51
C PRO A 316 -13.54 17.58 13.80
N PHE A 317 -14.31 16.52 14.09
CA PHE A 317 -14.22 15.25 13.36
C PHE A 317 -14.64 15.35 11.90
N LYS A 318 -15.66 16.15 11.58
CA LYS A 318 -16.09 16.38 10.19
C LYS A 318 -15.05 17.20 9.43
N GLN A 319 -14.44 18.18 10.08
CA GLN A 319 -13.34 18.95 9.50
C GLN A 319 -12.12 18.05 9.25
N LEU A 320 -11.73 17.22 10.23
CA LEU A 320 -10.67 16.23 10.09
C LEU A 320 -10.96 15.27 8.94
N TYR A 321 -12.16 14.70 8.88
CA TYR A 321 -12.58 13.81 7.80
C TYR A 321 -12.42 14.46 6.42
N SER A 322 -12.85 15.72 6.26
CA SER A 322 -12.68 16.44 4.99
C SER A 322 -11.21 16.63 4.61
N GLN A 323 -10.36 17.00 5.57
CA GLN A 323 -8.91 17.15 5.33
C GLN A 323 -8.25 15.82 4.94
N VAL A 324 -8.60 14.76 5.66
CA VAL A 324 -8.10 13.40 5.42
C VAL A 324 -8.54 12.89 4.06
N PHE A 325 -9.82 13.07 3.72
CA PHE A 325 -10.37 12.70 2.41
C PHE A 325 -9.65 13.43 1.27
N ASN A 326 -9.42 14.73 1.42
CA ASN A 326 -8.70 15.53 0.42
C ASN A 326 -7.25 15.07 0.26
N ALA A 327 -6.54 14.78 1.37
CA ALA A 327 -5.17 14.26 1.33
C ALA A 327 -5.12 12.88 0.66
N LEU A 328 -6.05 11.98 1.01
CA LEU A 328 -6.15 10.66 0.39
C LEU A 328 -6.45 10.74 -1.11
N GLN A 329 -7.37 11.62 -1.53
CA GLN A 329 -7.70 11.83 -2.93
C GLN A 329 -6.49 12.39 -3.70
N ARG A 330 -5.72 13.30 -3.11
CA ARG A 330 -4.46 13.80 -3.69
C ARG A 330 -3.42 12.69 -3.82
N LEU A 331 -3.24 11.85 -2.79
CA LEU A 331 -2.35 10.67 -2.84
C LEU A 331 -2.78 9.68 -3.92
N GLN A 332 -4.07 9.44 -4.10
CA GLN A 332 -4.55 8.57 -5.18
C GLN A 332 -4.18 9.09 -6.57
N GLN A 333 -4.14 10.41 -6.74
CA GLN A 333 -3.79 11.07 -8.00
C GLN A 333 -2.28 11.09 -8.29
N THR A 334 -1.42 10.67 -7.35
CA THR A 334 0.03 10.59 -7.60
C THR A 334 0.44 9.30 -8.33
N ASP A 335 -0.48 8.35 -8.54
CA ASP A 335 -0.20 7.17 -9.36
C ASP A 335 0.35 7.58 -10.73
N ILE A 336 1.49 7.01 -11.14
CA ILE A 336 2.20 7.39 -12.37
C ILE A 336 1.29 7.30 -13.61
N ARG A 337 0.40 6.30 -13.68
CA ARG A 337 -0.54 6.15 -14.80
C ARG A 337 -1.65 7.19 -14.75
N ALA A 338 -2.19 7.46 -13.57
CA ALA A 338 -3.19 8.51 -13.37
C ALA A 338 -2.62 9.91 -13.67
N LEU A 339 -1.40 10.18 -13.19
CA LEU A 339 -0.66 11.41 -13.40
C LEU A 339 -0.37 11.64 -14.88
N ASN A 340 0.11 10.62 -15.59
CA ASN A 340 0.37 10.67 -17.03
C ASN A 340 -0.93 10.92 -17.84
N ARG A 341 -2.03 10.22 -17.52
CA ARG A 341 -3.34 10.46 -18.15
C ARG A 341 -3.83 11.90 -17.96
N ARG A 342 -3.58 12.49 -16.78
CA ARG A 342 -3.99 13.86 -16.47
C ARG A 342 -3.15 14.90 -17.22
N LEU A 343 -1.84 14.68 -17.32
CA LEU A 343 -0.91 15.62 -17.97
C LEU A 343 -0.99 15.59 -19.50
N ARG A 344 -1.59 14.53 -20.09
CA ARG A 344 -1.82 14.38 -21.54
C ARG A 344 -0.54 14.58 -22.38
N ARG A 345 0.62 14.21 -21.84
CA ARG A 345 1.93 14.28 -22.51
C ARG A 345 2.69 12.99 -22.26
N ALA A 346 3.47 12.54 -23.24
CA ALA A 346 4.36 11.40 -23.07
C ALA A 346 5.60 11.86 -22.28
N PHE A 347 5.52 11.77 -20.96
CA PHE A 347 6.69 11.92 -20.09
C PHE A 347 7.40 10.58 -19.93
N ASP A 348 8.72 10.64 -19.73
CA ASP A 348 9.50 9.48 -19.29
C ASP A 348 9.05 9.07 -17.88
N ILE A 349 9.07 7.77 -17.61
CA ILE A 349 8.71 7.21 -16.30
C ILE A 349 9.62 7.73 -15.18
N LEU A 350 10.88 8.05 -15.48
CA LEU A 350 11.81 8.66 -14.53
C LEU A 350 11.33 10.04 -14.08
N GLU A 351 10.91 10.88 -15.03
CA GLU A 351 10.39 12.21 -14.75
C GLU A 351 9.04 12.15 -14.02
N LEU A 352 8.17 11.22 -14.43
CA LEU A 352 6.87 11.00 -13.76
C LEU A 352 7.04 10.49 -12.32
N SER A 353 8.02 9.61 -12.07
CA SER A 353 8.34 9.11 -10.74
C SER A 353 8.85 10.23 -9.85
N SER A 354 9.79 11.04 -10.33
CA SER A 354 10.30 12.22 -9.60
C SER A 354 9.19 13.22 -9.27
N MET A 355 8.33 13.54 -10.25
CA MET A 355 7.20 14.43 -10.06
C MET A 355 6.17 13.86 -9.07
N SER A 356 5.86 12.57 -9.18
CA SER A 356 4.96 11.89 -8.25
C SER A 356 5.51 11.92 -6.83
N ASN A 357 6.79 11.59 -6.63
CA ASN A 357 7.45 11.59 -5.33
C ASN A 357 7.47 13.00 -4.71
N SER A 358 7.72 14.05 -5.50
CA SER A 358 7.64 15.44 -5.02
C SER A 358 6.22 15.82 -4.60
N ILE A 359 5.18 15.39 -5.33
CA ILE A 359 3.78 15.63 -4.94
C ILE A 359 3.44 14.87 -3.65
N ILE A 360 3.90 13.62 -3.51
CA ILE A 360 3.72 12.81 -2.29
C ILE A 360 4.36 13.50 -1.09
N GLU A 361 5.61 13.95 -1.21
CA GLU A 361 6.34 14.66 -0.14
C GLU A 361 5.59 15.92 0.33
N ASN A 362 5.07 16.71 -0.62
CA ASN A 362 4.24 17.88 -0.30
C ASN A 362 2.95 17.49 0.46
N ILE A 363 2.29 16.39 0.06
CA ILE A 363 1.08 15.92 0.76
C ILE A 363 1.43 15.42 2.16
N VAL A 364 2.53 14.68 2.33
CA VAL A 364 2.98 14.19 3.64
C VAL A 364 3.31 15.36 4.57
N THR A 365 3.96 16.40 4.04
CA THR A 365 4.23 17.64 4.79
C THR A 365 2.93 18.34 5.22
N ASP A 366 1.92 18.38 4.34
CA ASP A 366 0.59 18.90 4.70
C ASP A 366 -0.08 18.08 5.81
N VAL A 367 0.07 16.74 5.76
CA VAL A 367 -0.46 15.79 6.75
C VAL A 367 0.22 16.00 8.11
N ASP A 368 1.52 16.26 8.17
CA ASP A 368 2.22 16.60 9.42
C ASP A 368 1.64 17.85 10.09
N GLY A 369 1.16 18.80 9.28
CA GLY A 369 0.49 20.00 9.75
C GLY A 369 -0.93 19.79 10.29
N PHE A 370 -1.54 18.60 10.19
CA PHE A 370 -2.92 18.36 10.62
C PHE A 370 -3.11 18.69 12.10
N ARG A 371 -2.23 18.19 12.97
CA ARG A 371 -2.32 18.44 14.41
C ARG A 371 -2.30 19.95 14.72
N THR A 372 -1.41 20.69 14.08
CA THR A 372 -1.26 22.14 14.29
C THR A 372 -2.53 22.92 13.94
N ARG A 373 -3.27 22.48 12.92
CA ARG A 373 -4.54 23.11 12.49
C ARG A 373 -5.67 22.96 13.51
N PHE A 374 -5.55 22.01 14.43
CA PHE A 374 -6.52 21.73 15.48
C PHE A 374 -6.06 22.13 16.89
N LEU A 375 -4.94 22.86 17.03
CA LEU A 375 -4.45 23.31 18.35
C LEU A 375 -5.44 24.19 19.11
N TRP A 376 -6.34 24.90 18.41
CA TRP A 376 -7.42 25.67 19.04
C TRP A 376 -8.37 24.82 19.90
N ILE A 377 -8.34 23.49 19.73
CA ILE A 377 -9.09 22.52 20.55
C ILE A 377 -8.41 22.24 21.90
N GLU A 378 -7.08 22.31 21.99
CA GLU A 378 -6.34 22.12 23.25
C GLU A 378 -6.56 23.31 24.21
N ASP A 379 -6.92 24.48 23.68
CA ASP A 379 -7.17 25.70 24.44
C ASP A 379 -8.53 25.64 25.18
N ALA A 380 -8.56 24.89 26.29
CA ALA A 380 -9.73 24.62 27.13
C ALA A 380 -10.44 25.89 27.70
N SER A 381 -9.86 27.08 27.49
CA SER A 381 -10.41 28.37 27.93
C SER A 381 -11.46 28.96 26.97
N LEU A 382 -11.37 28.69 25.67
CA LEU A 382 -12.35 29.15 24.65
C LEU A 382 -13.54 28.18 24.49
N VAL A 383 -13.36 26.94 24.94
CA VAL A 383 -14.26 25.79 24.73
C VAL A 383 -15.46 25.80 25.70
N LYS A 384 -15.47 26.68 26.72
CA LYS A 384 -16.56 26.76 27.72
C LYS A 384 -17.88 27.35 27.21
N GLN A 385 -17.93 27.86 25.97
CA GLN A 385 -19.10 28.63 25.50
C GLN A 385 -20.11 27.81 24.67
N GLU A 386 -19.81 26.56 24.30
CA GLU A 386 -20.71 25.79 23.45
C GLU A 386 -21.05 24.40 24.02
N THR A 387 -22.34 24.09 24.06
CA THR A 387 -22.98 22.96 24.76
C THR A 387 -22.68 21.57 24.20
N TRP A 388 -21.90 21.45 23.12
CA TRP A 388 -21.50 20.19 22.49
C TRP A 388 -20.21 19.57 23.06
N ILE A 389 -19.51 20.21 24.00
CA ILE A 389 -18.21 19.74 24.52
C ILE A 389 -18.33 19.07 25.91
N HIS A 390 -19.39 18.28 26.13
CA HIS A 390 -19.52 17.47 27.36
C HIS A 390 -19.28 15.97 27.17
N ASP A 391 -18.94 15.53 25.95
CA ASP A 391 -18.66 14.12 25.71
C ASP A 391 -17.17 13.81 25.78
N VAL A 392 -16.88 12.68 26.43
CA VAL A 392 -15.60 11.95 26.57
C VAL A 392 -14.79 11.85 25.25
N SER A 393 -15.43 12.10 24.10
CA SER A 393 -14.93 12.03 22.73
C SER A 393 -13.74 12.95 22.40
N MET A 394 -13.54 14.07 23.08
CA MET A 394 -12.45 15.01 22.72
C MET A 394 -11.06 14.57 23.19
N LEU A 395 -10.96 13.73 24.22
CA LEU A 395 -9.69 13.13 24.65
C LEU A 395 -9.12 12.17 23.60
N GLU A 396 -10.00 11.55 22.80
CA GLU A 396 -9.63 10.60 21.75
C GLU A 396 -9.31 11.28 20.42
N PHE A 397 -9.65 12.57 20.25
CA PHE A 397 -9.51 13.29 18.99
C PHE A 397 -8.05 13.41 18.51
N PHE A 398 -7.13 13.80 19.38
CA PHE A 398 -5.71 13.92 19.03
C PHE A 398 -5.02 12.56 18.79
N PRO A 399 -5.28 11.51 19.60
CA PRO A 399 -4.88 10.15 19.24
C PRO A 399 -5.38 9.71 17.86
N ILE A 400 -6.63 10.03 17.51
CA ILE A 400 -7.20 9.73 16.18
C ILE A 400 -6.47 10.52 15.08
N ILE A 401 -6.18 11.81 15.28
CA ILE A 401 -5.35 12.58 14.34
C ILE A 401 -4.00 11.90 14.14
N GLY A 402 -3.33 11.53 15.23
CA GLY A 402 -2.03 10.85 15.18
C GLY A 402 -2.10 9.56 14.38
N LEU A 403 -3.08 8.70 14.66
CA LEU A 403 -3.30 7.46 13.91
C LEU A 403 -3.51 7.73 12.41
N VAL A 404 -4.34 8.72 12.06
CA VAL A 404 -4.63 9.03 10.66
C VAL A 404 -3.42 9.65 9.95
N GLN A 405 -2.62 10.46 10.65
CA GLN A 405 -1.36 10.98 10.12
C GLN A 405 -0.41 9.84 9.75
N GLU A 406 -0.21 8.88 10.65
CA GLU A 406 0.64 7.71 10.41
C GLU A 406 0.10 6.85 9.27
N MET A 407 -1.21 6.60 9.21
CA MET A 407 -1.81 5.85 8.10
C MET A 407 -1.59 6.54 6.73
N LEU A 408 -1.76 7.87 6.65
CA LEU A 408 -1.54 8.61 5.42
C LEU A 408 -0.06 8.66 5.02
N LYS A 409 0.86 8.74 5.99
CA LYS A 409 2.31 8.63 5.76
C LYS A 409 2.70 7.28 5.20
N GLU A 410 2.21 6.20 5.79
CA GLU A 410 2.43 4.83 5.30
C GLU A 410 1.91 4.67 3.86
N ILE A 411 0.72 5.19 3.55
CA ILE A 411 0.21 5.21 2.17
C ILE A 411 1.13 6.01 1.24
N GLY A 412 1.65 7.14 1.68
CA GLY A 412 2.64 7.94 0.94
C GLY A 412 3.92 7.14 0.65
N GLN A 413 4.51 6.52 1.67
CA GLN A 413 5.73 5.72 1.58
C GLN A 413 5.56 4.51 0.65
N LEU A 414 4.43 3.81 0.76
CA LEU A 414 4.09 2.70 -0.13
C LEU A 414 4.00 3.16 -1.60
N ARG A 415 3.47 4.36 -1.86
CA ARG A 415 3.41 4.92 -3.22
C ARG A 415 4.78 5.31 -3.74
N THR A 416 5.64 5.92 -2.93
CA THR A 416 7.04 6.19 -3.30
C THR A 416 7.77 4.90 -3.65
N THR A 417 7.63 3.86 -2.82
CA THR A 417 8.23 2.54 -3.09
C THR A 417 7.71 1.93 -4.39
N MET A 418 6.40 2.05 -4.64
CA MET A 418 5.80 1.58 -5.90
C MET A 418 6.36 2.33 -7.12
N ASN A 419 6.57 3.64 -7.02
CA ASN A 419 7.17 4.43 -8.08
C ASN A 419 8.61 4.00 -8.36
N ASP A 420 9.40 3.74 -7.31
CA ASP A 420 10.79 3.28 -7.43
C ASP A 420 10.86 1.91 -8.10
N LEU A 421 9.98 0.97 -7.72
CA LEU A 421 9.87 -0.34 -8.36
C LEU A 421 9.47 -0.25 -9.83
N GLN A 422 8.58 0.67 -10.19
CA GLN A 422 8.19 0.89 -11.59
C GLN A 422 9.36 1.41 -12.42
N VAL A 423 10.15 2.33 -11.86
CA VAL A 423 11.38 2.83 -12.48
C VAL A 423 12.40 1.71 -12.67
N GLU A 424 12.64 0.91 -11.63
CA GLU A 424 13.61 -0.18 -11.69
C GLU A 424 13.19 -1.27 -12.67
N TYR A 425 11.89 -1.56 -12.75
CA TYR A 425 11.34 -2.45 -13.77
C TYR A 425 11.65 -1.97 -15.19
N VAL A 426 11.40 -0.69 -15.49
CA VAL A 426 11.68 -0.14 -16.83
C VAL A 426 13.17 -0.19 -17.15
N LYS A 427 14.04 0.18 -16.21
CA LYS A 427 15.50 0.04 -16.37
C LYS A 427 15.90 -1.40 -16.67
N LYS A 428 15.30 -2.38 -16.00
CA LYS A 428 15.59 -3.80 -16.24
C LYS A 428 15.14 -4.28 -17.61
N VAL A 429 14.02 -3.76 -18.12
CA VAL A 429 13.57 -4.04 -19.50
C VAL A 429 14.55 -3.44 -20.50
N GLU A 430 14.95 -2.18 -20.34
CA GLU A 430 15.94 -1.53 -21.20
C GLU A 430 17.29 -2.26 -21.20
N GLU A 431 17.79 -2.66 -20.03
CA GLU A 431 19.00 -3.49 -19.90
C GLU A 431 18.86 -4.86 -20.58
N SER A 432 17.66 -5.43 -20.62
CA SER A 432 17.39 -6.70 -21.28
C SER A 432 17.37 -6.53 -22.80
N ASP A 433 16.79 -5.45 -23.29
CA ASP A 433 16.74 -5.13 -24.73
C ASP A 433 18.13 -4.87 -25.28
N ILE A 434 18.97 -4.10 -24.57
CA ILE A 434 20.38 -3.88 -24.94
C ILE A 434 21.15 -5.20 -25.01
N ARG A 435 20.97 -6.10 -24.02
CA ARG A 435 21.62 -7.42 -24.02
C ARG A 435 21.20 -8.28 -25.20
N LEU A 436 19.92 -8.23 -25.57
CA LEU A 436 19.40 -8.96 -26.73
C LEU A 436 19.98 -8.41 -28.03
N GLU A 437 20.05 -7.09 -28.19
CA GLU A 437 20.67 -6.43 -29.35
C GLU A 437 22.15 -6.80 -29.50
N GLU A 438 22.92 -6.80 -28.41
CA GLU A 438 24.31 -7.24 -28.40
C GLU A 438 24.46 -8.71 -28.83
N GLU A 439 23.57 -9.59 -28.36
CA GLU A 439 23.62 -11.01 -28.71
C GLU A 439 23.30 -11.23 -30.19
N VAL A 440 22.33 -10.48 -30.74
CA VAL A 440 21.99 -10.51 -32.17
C VAL A 440 23.18 -10.03 -33.01
N LEU A 441 23.84 -8.93 -32.61
CA LEU A 441 25.03 -8.41 -33.30
C LEU A 441 26.18 -9.42 -33.28
N ARG A 442 26.45 -10.06 -32.13
CA ARG A 442 27.49 -11.11 -32.02
C ARG A 442 27.18 -12.29 -32.94
N LYS A 443 25.93 -12.76 -32.98
CA LYS A 443 25.50 -13.84 -33.88
C LYS A 443 25.66 -13.47 -35.36
N GLN A 444 25.34 -12.25 -35.74
CA GLN A 444 25.54 -11.77 -37.12
C GLN A 444 27.03 -11.72 -37.49
N GLN A 445 27.89 -11.24 -36.61
CA GLN A 445 29.35 -11.22 -36.84
C GLN A 445 29.92 -12.63 -36.99
N GLN A 446 29.50 -13.58 -36.14
CA GLN A 446 29.93 -14.99 -36.25
C GLN A 446 29.48 -15.60 -37.58
N GLN A 447 28.24 -15.33 -38.04
CA GLN A 447 27.77 -15.80 -39.34
C GLN A 447 28.55 -15.18 -40.51
N GLN A 448 28.92 -13.90 -40.43
CA GLN A 448 29.76 -13.26 -41.45
C GLN A 448 31.16 -13.87 -41.50
N GLN A 449 31.78 -14.15 -40.36
CA GLN A 449 33.09 -14.81 -40.29
C GLN A 449 33.03 -16.23 -40.87
N GLN A 450 31.98 -17.00 -40.57
CA GLN A 450 31.78 -18.33 -41.16
C GLN A 450 31.58 -18.28 -42.68
N ARG A 451 30.88 -17.27 -43.20
CA ARG A 451 30.72 -17.08 -44.66
C ARG A 451 32.00 -16.65 -45.37
N GLN A 452 32.98 -16.06 -44.67
CA GLN A 452 34.27 -15.66 -45.25
C GLN A 452 35.31 -16.79 -45.24
N GLN A 453 35.05 -17.88 -44.51
CA GLN A 453 35.93 -19.06 -44.42
C GLN A 453 35.53 -20.20 -45.37
N ILE A 454 34.42 -20.04 -46.10
CA ILE A 454 33.96 -20.91 -47.20
C ILE A 454 34.25 -20.18 -48.50
#